data_AF-A0A959BX94-F1
#
_entry.id   AF-A0A959BX94-F1
#
_cell.length_a   1.000
_cell.length_b   1.000
_cell.length_c   1.000
_cell.angle_alpha   90.00
_cell.angle_beta   90.00
_cell.angle_gamma   90.00
#
_symmetry.space_group_name_H-M   'P 1'
#
loop_
_entity.id
_entity.type
_entity.pdbx_description
1 polymer ?
#
loop_
_entity_poly.entity_id
_entity_poly.type
_entity_poly.pdbx_seq_one_letter_code
_entity_poly.pdbx_strand_id
1 'polypeptide(L)'
;MMKEKSHIQEELEGLSPKLAQMKAEGIQPFRVPEGYFEGLPGDVLRRIRAEEGLAREEAPAALPGWPERIRQALHILLRPRYAVGLASAAVLVAVGLYFFWPARTAEPVQPLANLSQEEIAAFITTNIESFDIDMMVEASVISNEDVPGVDLFQSLDDKDLGRYLDQYLEDMSLEELDELL
;
A
#
# COMPACT_ATOMS: atom_id res chain seq x y z
N MET A 1 -14.86 0.31 -37.37
CA MET A 1 -14.50 1.63 -36.82
C MET A 1 -15.66 2.60 -36.61
N MET A 2 -16.67 2.70 -37.49
CA MET A 2 -17.76 3.69 -37.29
C MET A 2 -18.88 3.21 -36.34
N LYS A 3 -19.13 1.89 -36.28
CA LYS A 3 -20.13 1.25 -35.39
C LYS A 3 -19.78 1.30 -33.90
N GLU A 4 -18.49 1.26 -33.59
CA GLU A 4 -17.97 1.22 -32.23
C GLU A 4 -18.09 2.58 -31.53
N LYS A 5 -17.79 3.66 -32.26
CA LYS A 5 -17.91 5.04 -31.73
C LYS A 5 -19.35 5.42 -31.39
N SER A 6 -20.33 4.92 -32.15
CA SER A 6 -21.75 5.15 -31.87
C SER A 6 -22.21 4.35 -30.66
N HIS A 7 -21.80 3.08 -30.55
CA HIS A 7 -22.12 2.22 -29.41
C HIS A 7 -21.63 2.81 -28.09
N ILE A 8 -20.37 3.26 -28.04
CA ILE A 8 -19.77 3.86 -26.84
C ILE A 8 -20.48 5.17 -26.46
N GLN A 9 -21.00 5.95 -27.42
CA GLN A 9 -21.74 7.17 -27.11
C GLN A 9 -23.11 6.87 -26.49
N GLU A 10 -23.81 5.88 -27.03
CA GLU A 10 -25.12 5.44 -26.53
C GLU A 10 -25.02 4.88 -25.10
N GLU A 11 -23.99 4.08 -24.82
CA GLU A 11 -23.71 3.61 -23.46
C GLU A 11 -23.33 4.76 -22.51
N LEU A 12 -22.50 5.71 -22.96
CA LEU A 12 -22.11 6.85 -22.13
C LEU A 12 -23.30 7.74 -21.79
N GLU A 13 -24.23 7.93 -22.74
CA GLU A 13 -25.47 8.67 -22.52
C GLU A 13 -26.36 7.97 -21.50
N GLY A 14 -26.44 6.64 -21.53
CA GLY A 14 -27.18 5.85 -20.56
C GLY A 14 -26.58 5.89 -19.15
N LEU A 15 -25.25 5.82 -19.04
CA LEU A 15 -24.54 5.76 -17.76
C LEU A 15 -24.32 7.14 -17.13
N SER A 16 -23.96 8.14 -17.95
CA SER A 16 -23.64 9.49 -17.50
C SER A 16 -23.91 10.53 -18.57
N PRO A 17 -25.17 11.03 -18.66
CA PRO A 17 -25.57 12.05 -19.61
C PRO A 17 -24.68 13.30 -19.57
N LYS A 18 -24.20 13.66 -18.37
CA LYS A 18 -23.31 14.81 -18.16
C LYS A 18 -21.94 14.59 -18.80
N LEU A 19 -21.35 13.40 -18.69
CA LEU A 19 -20.07 13.09 -19.31
C LEU A 19 -20.22 12.96 -20.83
N ALA A 20 -21.34 12.42 -21.33
CA ALA A 20 -21.63 12.35 -22.75
C ALA A 20 -21.72 13.76 -23.37
N GLN A 21 -22.41 14.67 -22.68
CA GLN A 21 -22.48 16.07 -23.08
C GLN A 21 -21.10 16.75 -23.06
N MET A 22 -20.29 16.55 -22.02
CA MET A 22 -18.94 17.11 -21.96
C MET A 22 -18.04 16.58 -23.09
N LYS A 23 -18.14 15.30 -23.43
CA LYS A 23 -17.43 14.67 -24.56
C LYS A 23 -17.88 15.25 -25.91
N ALA A 24 -19.19 15.42 -26.11
CA ALA A 24 -19.77 16.02 -27.31
C ALA A 24 -19.36 17.49 -27.48
N GLU A 25 -19.24 18.23 -26.38
CA GLU A 25 -18.77 19.61 -26.33
C GLU A 25 -17.23 19.73 -26.39
N GLY A 26 -16.51 18.60 -26.47
CA GLY A 26 -15.03 18.58 -26.53
C GLY A 26 -14.35 19.09 -25.26
N ILE A 27 -15.06 19.12 -24.14
CA ILE A 27 -14.57 19.60 -22.86
C ILE A 27 -13.59 18.54 -22.32
N GLN A 28 -12.31 18.90 -22.22
CA GLN A 28 -11.29 18.12 -21.53
C GLN A 28 -11.08 18.70 -20.13
N PRO A 29 -11.81 18.23 -19.10
CA PRO A 29 -11.72 18.81 -17.75
C PRO A 29 -10.37 18.50 -17.08
N PHE A 30 -9.67 17.46 -17.53
CA PHE A 30 -8.38 17.04 -16.99
C PHE A 30 -7.26 17.58 -17.86
N ARG A 31 -6.80 18.80 -17.54
CA ARG A 31 -5.56 19.35 -18.08
C ARG A 31 -4.59 19.59 -16.93
N VAL A 32 -3.45 18.92 -16.96
CA VAL A 32 -2.36 19.20 -16.02
C VAL A 32 -1.50 20.36 -16.54
N PRO A 33 -0.94 21.19 -15.66
CA PRO A 33 0.07 22.17 -16.04
C PRO A 33 1.29 21.50 -16.69
N GLU A 34 2.00 22.26 -17.53
CA GLU A 34 3.31 21.84 -18.04
C GLU A 34 4.26 21.60 -16.85
N GLY A 35 5.02 20.51 -16.89
CA GLY A 35 5.95 20.14 -15.83
C GLY A 35 5.32 19.49 -14.58
N TYR A 36 4.00 19.21 -14.54
CA TYR A 36 3.32 18.64 -13.37
C TYR A 36 3.99 17.35 -12.84
N PHE A 37 4.49 16.50 -13.75
CA PHE A 37 5.12 15.23 -13.39
C PHE A 37 6.65 15.27 -13.33
N GLU A 38 7.30 16.40 -13.63
CA GLU A 38 8.77 16.49 -13.69
C GLU A 38 9.44 16.24 -12.33
N GLY A 39 8.76 16.62 -11.22
CA GLY A 39 9.25 16.42 -9.85
C GLY A 39 8.74 15.14 -9.18
N LEU A 40 7.71 14.49 -9.74
CA LEU A 40 6.98 13.41 -9.07
C LEU A 40 7.89 12.21 -8.73
N PRO A 41 8.74 11.68 -9.63
CA PRO A 41 9.60 10.55 -9.31
C PRO A 41 10.57 10.87 -8.17
N GLY A 42 11.12 12.08 -8.16
CA GLY A 42 12.00 12.56 -7.10
C GLY A 42 11.29 12.67 -5.75
N ASP A 43 10.07 13.18 -5.74
CA ASP A 43 9.24 13.31 -4.54
C ASP A 43 8.81 11.96 -3.97
N VAL A 44 8.43 11.00 -4.83
CA VAL A 44 8.09 9.63 -4.43
C VAL A 44 9.31 8.95 -3.80
N LEU A 45 10.46 8.97 -4.46
CA LEU A 45 11.70 8.40 -3.93
C LEU A 45 12.17 9.08 -2.64
N ARG A 46 11.88 10.37 -2.47
CA ARG A 46 12.19 11.10 -1.23
C ARG A 46 11.29 10.66 -0.09
N ARG A 47 10.00 10.44 -0.35
CA ARG A 47 9.02 9.94 0.65
C ARG A 47 9.34 8.51 1.07
N ILE A 48 9.61 7.62 0.12
CA ILE A 48 10.02 6.24 0.40
C ILE A 48 11.26 6.23 1.30
N ARG A 49 12.30 6.99 0.94
CA ARG A 49 13.51 7.09 1.77
C ARG A 49 13.30 7.77 3.12
N ALA A 50 12.34 8.69 3.23
CA ALA A 50 11.98 9.28 4.52
C ALA A 50 11.28 8.25 5.41
N GLU A 51 10.42 7.40 4.86
CA GLU A 51 9.77 6.31 5.59
C GLU A 51 10.75 5.18 5.94
N GLU A 52 11.63 4.80 5.02
CA GLU A 52 12.74 3.86 5.28
C GLU A 52 13.79 4.44 6.22
N GLY A 53 14.01 5.77 6.19
CA GLY A 53 14.86 6.53 7.08
C GLY A 53 14.27 6.63 8.48
N LEU A 54 12.94 6.72 8.63
CA LEU A 54 12.29 6.54 9.93
C LEU A 54 12.44 5.09 10.46
N ALA A 55 12.67 4.12 9.57
CA ALA A 55 13.03 2.76 9.94
C ALA A 55 14.55 2.54 10.13
N ARG A 56 15.41 3.47 9.70
CA ARG A 56 16.88 3.27 9.67
C ARG A 56 17.74 4.44 10.20
N GLU A 57 17.16 5.54 10.65
CA GLU A 57 17.89 6.56 11.40
C GLU A 57 18.18 6.04 12.81
N GLU A 58 19.38 5.48 12.93
CA GLU A 58 20.39 5.96 13.86
C GLU A 58 19.89 6.14 15.31
N ALA A 59 20.25 5.15 16.13
CA ALA A 59 20.48 5.39 17.55
C ALA A 59 21.21 6.75 17.70
N PRO A 60 20.59 7.75 18.33
CA PRO A 60 21.08 9.12 18.28
C PRO A 60 22.51 9.16 18.80
N ALA A 61 23.37 9.86 18.07
CA ALA A 61 24.69 10.27 18.52
C ALA A 61 24.62 10.70 19.99
N ALA A 62 25.16 9.83 20.85
CA ALA A 62 25.43 9.97 22.28
C ALA A 62 24.81 11.20 22.99
N LEU A 63 23.49 11.31 23.00
CA LEU A 63 22.82 11.72 24.22
C LEU A 63 22.93 10.51 25.15
N PRO A 64 23.46 10.63 26.39
CA PRO A 64 23.51 9.49 27.29
C PRO A 64 22.08 8.96 27.37
N GLY A 65 21.91 7.70 26.93
CA GLY A 65 20.60 7.09 26.80
C GLY A 65 19.80 7.31 28.08
N TRP A 66 18.48 7.41 27.95
CA TRP A 66 17.58 7.46 29.11
C TRP A 66 17.96 6.48 30.24
N PRO A 67 18.47 5.23 30.00
CA PRO A 67 18.90 4.37 31.09
C PRO A 67 20.06 4.95 31.92
N GLU A 68 21.00 5.66 31.29
CA GLU A 68 22.17 6.21 31.98
C GLU A 68 21.81 7.47 32.79
N ARG A 69 20.92 8.30 32.24
CA ARG A 69 20.36 9.46 32.95
C ARG A 69 19.51 9.03 34.15
N ILE A 70 18.74 7.94 34.02
CA ILE A 70 17.96 7.39 35.13
C ILE A 70 18.87 6.76 36.18
N ARG A 71 19.89 5.99 35.80
CA ARG A 71 20.87 5.45 36.77
C ARG A 71 21.57 6.55 37.55
N GLN A 72 21.94 7.64 36.88
CA GLN A 72 22.57 8.79 37.53
C GLN A 72 21.58 9.61 38.38
N ALA A 73 20.31 9.75 38.00
CA ALA A 73 19.31 10.36 38.87
C ALA A 73 18.97 9.48 40.08
N LEU A 74 18.90 8.16 39.88
CA LEU A 74 18.54 7.17 40.88
C LEU A 74 19.58 7.10 42.02
N HIS A 75 20.88 7.29 41.75
CA HIS A 75 21.89 7.30 42.83
C HIS A 75 21.84 8.57 43.70
N ILE A 76 21.43 9.73 43.15
CA ILE A 76 21.22 10.97 43.92
C ILE A 76 19.97 10.83 44.78
N LEU A 77 18.94 10.22 44.19
CA LEU A 77 17.64 10.01 44.80
C LEU A 77 17.68 8.95 45.92
N LEU A 78 18.42 7.85 45.76
CA LEU A 78 18.57 6.77 46.75
C LEU A 78 19.55 7.07 47.90
N ARG A 79 20.03 8.31 48.04
CA ARG A 79 20.82 8.68 49.24
C ARG A 79 19.94 8.55 50.50
N PRO A 80 20.48 8.03 51.62
CA PRO A 80 19.69 7.64 52.81
C PRO A 80 18.97 8.81 53.52
N ARG A 81 19.22 10.06 53.12
CA ARG A 81 18.55 11.25 53.68
C ARG A 81 17.13 11.48 53.11
N TYR A 82 16.72 10.79 52.04
CA TYR A 82 15.43 11.03 51.36
C TYR A 82 14.45 9.84 51.36
N ALA A 83 14.73 8.80 52.14
CA ALA A 83 14.00 7.52 52.11
C ALA A 83 12.50 7.60 52.43
N VAL A 84 12.04 8.58 53.23
CA VAL A 84 10.62 8.66 53.66
C VAL A 84 9.73 9.36 52.62
N GLY A 85 10.27 10.30 51.84
CA GLY A 85 9.49 10.99 50.80
C GLY A 85 9.23 10.14 49.55
N LEU A 86 10.15 9.22 49.25
CA LEU A 86 10.15 8.45 48.00
C LEU A 86 9.06 7.39 47.91
N ALA A 87 8.59 6.84 49.03
CA ALA A 87 7.53 5.84 49.02
C ALA A 87 6.23 6.39 48.41
N SER A 88 5.88 7.65 48.72
CA SER A 88 4.69 8.29 48.17
C SER A 88 4.80 8.57 46.67
N ALA A 89 5.96 9.06 46.21
CA ALA A 89 6.21 9.32 44.80
C ALA A 89 6.24 8.03 43.97
N ALA A 90 6.82 6.95 44.51
CA ALA A 90 6.83 5.63 43.86
C ALA A 90 5.42 5.06 43.71
N VAL A 91 4.56 5.23 44.72
CA VAL A 91 3.15 4.82 44.65
C VAL A 91 2.41 5.62 43.57
N LEU A 92 2.61 6.94 43.49
CA LEU A 92 1.96 7.77 42.47
C LEU A 92 2.42 7.43 41.05
N VAL A 93 3.71 7.12 40.86
CA VAL A 93 4.25 6.68 39.57
C VAL A 93 3.71 5.29 39.21
N ALA A 94 3.63 4.36 40.15
CA ALA A 94 3.06 3.03 39.91
C ALA A 94 1.58 3.08 39.55
N VAL A 95 0.79 3.92 40.24
CA VAL A 95 -0.62 4.16 39.92
C VAL A 95 -0.78 4.84 38.56
N GLY A 96 0.06 5.84 38.26
CA GLY A 96 0.08 6.50 36.95
C GLY A 96 0.40 5.51 35.83
N LEU A 97 1.42 4.67 35.98
CA LEU A 97 1.75 3.63 35.01
C LEU A 97 0.62 2.60 34.88
N TYR A 98 -0.01 2.18 35.98
CA TYR A 98 -1.13 1.23 35.93
C TYR A 98 -2.32 1.78 35.15
N PHE A 99 -2.65 3.07 35.33
CA PHE A 99 -3.80 3.70 34.67
C PHE A 99 -3.51 4.11 33.21
N PHE A 100 -2.24 4.37 32.89
CA PHE A 100 -1.80 4.86 31.58
C PHE A 100 -1.05 3.79 30.77
N TRP A 101 -1.12 2.52 31.17
CA TRP A 101 -0.65 1.40 30.36
C TRP A 101 -1.77 0.99 29.39
N PRO A 102 -1.79 1.50 28.14
CA PRO A 102 -2.68 0.93 27.15
C PRO A 102 -2.31 -0.54 27.00
N ALA A 103 -3.30 -1.43 26.97
CA ALA A 103 -3.12 -2.79 26.50
C ALA A 103 -2.63 -2.73 25.05
N ARG A 104 -1.31 -2.56 24.87
CA ARG A 104 -0.66 -2.66 23.58
C ARG A 104 -0.67 -4.13 23.22
N THR A 105 -1.78 -4.60 22.69
CA THR A 105 -1.77 -5.63 21.65
C THR A 105 -1.19 -4.97 20.41
N ALA A 106 0.10 -4.63 20.48
CA ALA A 106 0.86 -4.37 19.28
C ALA A 106 1.01 -5.75 18.65
N GLU A 107 0.09 -6.09 17.75
CA GLU A 107 0.39 -7.08 16.72
C GLU A 107 1.75 -6.65 16.15
N PRO A 108 2.80 -7.47 16.32
CA PRO A 108 4.09 -7.13 15.78
C PRO A 108 3.88 -6.97 14.28
N VAL A 109 4.03 -5.75 13.77
CA VAL A 109 4.02 -5.51 12.33
C VAL A 109 5.25 -6.23 11.82
N GLN A 110 5.06 -7.48 11.40
CA GLN A 110 6.12 -8.35 10.91
C GLN A 110 6.74 -7.59 9.72
N PRO A 111 8.04 -7.29 9.76
CA PRO A 111 8.71 -6.75 8.59
C PRO A 111 8.40 -7.65 7.40
N LEU A 112 8.06 -7.09 6.23
CA LEU A 112 7.74 -7.88 5.03
C LEU A 112 8.81 -8.95 4.72
N ALA A 113 10.07 -8.71 5.14
CA ALA A 113 11.20 -9.63 5.04
C ALA A 113 11.04 -10.95 5.82
N ASN A 114 10.04 -11.06 6.70
CA ASN A 114 9.78 -12.23 7.55
C ASN A 114 8.50 -12.99 7.15
N LEU A 115 7.80 -12.53 6.11
CA LEU A 115 6.64 -13.24 5.57
C LEU A 115 7.14 -14.46 4.79
N SER A 116 6.54 -15.62 5.07
CA SER A 116 6.78 -16.82 4.29
C SER A 116 6.21 -16.69 2.87
N GLN A 117 6.75 -17.46 1.93
CA GLN A 117 6.22 -17.48 0.56
C GLN A 117 4.74 -17.92 0.52
N GLU A 118 4.33 -18.81 1.43
CA GLU A 118 2.92 -19.17 1.61
C GLU A 118 2.04 -17.98 2.03
N GLU A 119 2.48 -17.16 2.98
CA GLU A 119 1.71 -15.99 3.45
C GLU A 119 1.60 -14.91 2.37
N ILE A 120 2.67 -14.69 1.61
CA ILE A 120 2.67 -13.77 0.46
C ILE A 120 1.70 -14.26 -0.61
N ALA A 121 1.77 -15.55 -0.96
CA ALA A 121 0.86 -16.15 -1.95
C ALA A 121 -0.60 -16.07 -1.49
N ALA A 122 -0.88 -16.35 -0.22
CA ALA A 122 -2.22 -16.25 0.37
C ALA A 122 -2.74 -14.82 0.39
N PHE A 123 -1.88 -13.82 0.66
CA PHE A 123 -2.27 -12.42 0.63
C PHE A 123 -2.59 -11.96 -0.79
N ILE A 124 -1.76 -12.33 -1.77
CA ILE A 124 -1.98 -12.01 -3.19
C ILE A 124 -3.29 -12.61 -3.67
N THR A 125 -3.57 -13.88 -3.39
CA THR A 125 -4.82 -14.53 -3.82
C THR A 125 -6.04 -13.96 -3.12
N THR A 126 -5.96 -13.66 -1.82
CA THR A 126 -7.08 -13.07 -1.05
C THR A 126 -7.41 -11.66 -1.53
N ASN A 127 -6.41 -10.91 -1.98
CA ASN A 127 -6.58 -9.51 -2.38
C ASN A 127 -6.46 -9.34 -3.91
N ILE A 128 -6.56 -10.43 -4.68
CA ILE A 128 -6.32 -10.42 -6.13
C ILE A 128 -7.29 -9.49 -6.87
N GLU A 129 -8.51 -9.35 -6.37
CA GLU A 129 -9.49 -8.38 -6.89
C GLU A 129 -9.07 -6.92 -6.72
N SER A 130 -8.22 -6.63 -5.73
CA SER A 130 -7.68 -5.28 -5.50
C SER A 130 -6.40 -5.00 -6.27
N PHE A 131 -5.74 -6.04 -6.78
CA PHE A 131 -4.57 -5.91 -7.61
C PHE A 131 -5.00 -5.72 -9.06
N ASP A 132 -5.01 -4.46 -9.49
CA ASP A 132 -5.27 -4.12 -10.88
C ASP A 132 -4.15 -4.64 -11.78
N ILE A 133 -4.50 -5.10 -12.99
CA ILE A 133 -3.57 -5.65 -13.98
C ILE A 133 -2.50 -4.59 -14.32
N ASP A 134 -2.89 -3.32 -14.35
CA ASP A 134 -1.99 -2.19 -14.56
C ASP A 134 -0.89 -2.11 -13.49
N MET A 135 -1.22 -2.40 -12.22
CA MET A 135 -0.26 -2.39 -11.10
C MET A 135 0.70 -3.58 -11.18
N MET A 136 0.22 -4.73 -11.64
CA MET A 136 1.05 -5.92 -11.84
C MET A 136 2.04 -5.73 -13.01
N VAL A 137 1.61 -5.05 -14.08
CA VAL A 137 2.48 -4.66 -15.20
C VAL A 137 3.50 -3.60 -14.77
N GLU A 138 3.12 -2.64 -13.93
CA GLU A 138 4.06 -1.64 -13.39
C GLU A 138 5.12 -2.29 -12.48
N ALA A 139 4.72 -3.23 -11.63
CA ALA A 139 5.65 -3.98 -10.76
C ALA A 139 6.64 -4.84 -11.57
N SER A 140 6.21 -5.46 -12.68
CA SER A 140 7.11 -6.24 -13.55
C SER A 140 8.12 -5.36 -14.31
N VAL A 141 7.73 -4.15 -14.70
CA VAL A 141 8.62 -3.15 -15.31
C VAL A 141 9.66 -2.62 -14.31
N ILE A 142 9.29 -2.48 -13.04
CA ILE A 142 10.20 -1.98 -11.98
C ILE A 142 11.26 -3.02 -11.60
N SER A 143 10.90 -4.30 -11.50
CA SER A 143 11.82 -5.35 -11.02
C SER A 143 12.78 -5.90 -12.08
N ASN A 144 12.61 -5.59 -13.38
CA ASN A 144 13.41 -6.17 -14.49
C ASN A 144 13.58 -7.69 -14.37
N GLU A 145 12.56 -8.37 -13.85
CA GLU A 145 12.57 -9.81 -13.63
C GLU A 145 11.60 -10.41 -14.64
N ASP A 146 12.09 -11.32 -15.48
CA ASP A 146 11.30 -11.99 -16.52
C ASP A 146 10.23 -12.85 -15.84
N VAL A 147 9.03 -12.28 -15.61
CA VAL A 147 7.91 -13.01 -15.04
C VAL A 147 7.36 -13.95 -16.13
N PRO A 148 7.46 -15.28 -15.95
CA PRO A 148 6.99 -16.23 -16.94
C PRO A 148 5.49 -16.05 -17.15
N GLY A 149 5.07 -15.72 -18.37
CA GLY A 149 3.66 -15.54 -18.74
C GLY A 149 3.22 -14.10 -18.97
N VAL A 150 4.00 -13.08 -18.58
CA VAL A 150 3.69 -11.67 -18.89
C VAL A 150 3.97 -11.34 -20.36
N ASP A 151 4.99 -11.96 -20.96
CA ASP A 151 5.28 -11.89 -22.39
C ASP A 151 4.15 -12.45 -23.27
N LEU A 152 3.34 -13.38 -22.73
CA LEU A 152 2.23 -13.97 -23.47
C LEU A 152 1.13 -12.93 -23.72
N PHE A 153 0.87 -12.04 -22.76
CA PHE A 153 -0.12 -10.98 -22.92
C PHE A 153 0.36 -9.83 -23.80
N GLN A 154 1.66 -9.52 -23.79
CA GLN A 154 2.22 -8.47 -24.67
C GLN A 154 2.36 -8.91 -26.13
N SER A 155 2.43 -10.21 -26.40
CA SER A 155 2.61 -10.76 -27.76
C SER A 155 1.30 -11.19 -28.44
N LEU A 156 0.17 -11.18 -27.73
CA LEU A 156 -1.14 -11.36 -28.31
C LEU A 156 -1.63 -10.04 -28.89
N ASP A 157 -1.62 -9.91 -30.22
CA ASP A 157 -2.34 -8.82 -30.92
C ASP A 157 -3.82 -8.89 -30.50
N ASP A 158 -4.48 -7.74 -30.32
CA ASP A 158 -5.87 -7.65 -29.79
C ASP A 158 -6.85 -8.60 -30.52
N LYS A 159 -6.57 -8.90 -31.78
CA LYS A 159 -7.35 -9.80 -32.64
C LYS A 159 -7.22 -11.28 -32.30
N ASP A 160 -6.07 -11.70 -31.79
CA ASP A 160 -5.81 -13.10 -31.44
C ASP A 160 -6.29 -13.40 -30.02
N LEU A 161 -6.25 -12.40 -29.11
CA LEU A 161 -6.83 -12.49 -27.78
C LEU A 161 -8.35 -12.73 -27.83
N GLY A 162 -9.08 -11.99 -28.67
CA GLY A 162 -10.53 -12.17 -28.83
C GLY A 162 -10.90 -13.55 -29.37
N ARG A 163 -10.09 -14.10 -30.28
CA ARG A 163 -10.34 -15.43 -30.86
C ARG A 163 -10.05 -16.55 -29.86
N TYR A 164 -9.06 -16.36 -29.00
CA TYR A 164 -8.72 -17.28 -27.91
C TYR A 164 -9.79 -17.27 -26.81
N LEU A 165 -10.28 -16.08 -26.42
CA LEU A 165 -11.37 -15.93 -25.45
C LEU A 165 -12.67 -16.55 -25.96
N ASP A 166 -13.04 -16.30 -27.22
CA ASP A 166 -14.25 -16.92 -27.81
C ASP A 166 -14.14 -18.45 -27.81
N GLN A 167 -12.98 -19.01 -28.16
CA GLN A 167 -12.78 -20.46 -28.15
C GLN A 167 -12.83 -21.04 -26.74
N TYR A 168 -12.27 -20.35 -25.75
CA TYR A 168 -12.30 -20.79 -24.35
C TYR A 168 -13.71 -20.68 -23.74
N LEU A 169 -14.47 -19.64 -24.10
CA LEU A 169 -15.87 -19.46 -23.70
C LEU A 169 -16.80 -20.48 -24.38
N GLU A 170 -16.48 -20.91 -25.60
CA GLU A 170 -17.23 -21.96 -26.30
C GLU A 170 -17.01 -23.35 -25.68
N ASP A 171 -15.83 -23.57 -25.08
CA ASP A 171 -15.48 -24.81 -24.37
C ASP A 171 -16.00 -24.83 -22.90
N MET A 172 -16.35 -23.67 -22.31
CA MET A 172 -16.98 -23.61 -20.98
C MET A 172 -18.49 -23.86 -21.05
N SER A 173 -18.97 -24.69 -20.13
CA SER A 173 -20.41 -24.92 -20.00
C SER A 173 -21.11 -23.70 -19.38
N LEU A 174 -22.38 -23.48 -19.71
CA LEU A 174 -23.19 -22.40 -19.12
C LEU A 174 -23.29 -22.50 -17.58
N GLU A 175 -23.09 -23.69 -17.03
CA GLU A 175 -23.14 -23.98 -15.60
C GLU A 175 -21.86 -23.52 -14.88
N GLU A 176 -20.71 -23.60 -15.54
CA GLU A 176 -19.42 -23.06 -15.05
C GLU A 176 -19.36 -21.53 -15.19
N LEU A 177 -20.06 -20.94 -16.17
CA LEU A 177 -20.14 -19.49 -16.35
C LEU A 177 -20.97 -18.79 -15.26
N ASP A 178 -21.99 -19.46 -14.70
CA ASP A 178 -22.84 -18.92 -13.63
C ASP A 178 -22.15 -18.97 -12.26
N GLU A 179 -21.17 -19.87 -12.08
CA GLU A 179 -20.37 -19.98 -10.84
C GLU A 179 -19.28 -18.89 -10.73
N LEU A 180 -19.01 -18.19 -11.84
CA LEU A 180 -17.98 -17.17 -12.00
C LEU A 180 -18.52 -15.72 -11.89
N LEU A 181 -19.84 -15.54 -11.79
CA LEU A 181 -20.55 -14.25 -11.72
C LEU A 181 -21.22 -14.05 -10.35
#